data_AF-A0A7V2XSR1-F1
#
_entry.id   AF-A0A7V2XSR1-F1
#
_cell.length_a   1.000
_cell.length_b   1.000
_cell.length_c   1.000
_cell.angle_alpha   90.00
_cell.angle_beta   90.00
_cell.angle_gamma   90.00
#
_symmetry.space_group_name_H-M   'P 1'
#
loop_
_entity.id
_entity.type
_entity.pdbx_description
1 polymer ?
#
loop_
_entity_poly.entity_id
_entity_poly.type
_entity_poly.pdbx_seq_one_letter_code
_entity_poly.pdbx_strand_id
1 'polypeptide(L)'
;MRQSRIHASGSRRRRAVALLLLAAGWAPSAATAPDPPPEMRKKIQEFYDTVYAREYGKLIDRYVTDLVAAGKEALSSRFPEQARLARQRLERHAPGRATELELPADLPQTNSAEAEAAKVKALVNRLQRVENDHANRLMRFAESCYQNGLVSRAYELMFEVLQHNPDHQAARLNTGFVKFKDQWVSKFDVPKIRQGMENHDRFGWLPKAFIPKYEAGQRFLDGRWVTLDQERAVRSAWEKAWEIETPHYKIRTNKGLEEGVEFGRRAEELYDVFFRAFIGYFNPQKHAEILFKVDDRPPDQKHLIYYFATREDYEAEAKAKHGGGMFGGKLPIGYYTTADRACHFYYTGKFDLSTLYHEGAHQLFAESRTDVGGFGGRDGGGGYWVVEGIACYLETCRRQEDGRFTLGDPRNGRIRHAIRLVQEGKQEPLRKLMAMNQDAFMQGDALAHYDQSTAVVLFLMHGREARYREDFVRLIDQVYRGKGGSLDALAACLGVPGDQIEKEWIEYMKAL
;
A
#
# COMPACT_ATOMS: atom_id res chain seq x y z
N MET A 1 -33.70 11.83 -64.02
CA MET A 1 -33.21 13.17 -64.43
C MET A 1 -32.34 13.75 -63.31
N ARG A 2 -31.07 14.07 -63.63
CA ARG A 2 -30.08 15.01 -63.03
C ARG A 2 -30.06 15.20 -61.50
N GLN A 3 -29.05 14.79 -60.71
CA GLN A 3 -27.63 15.23 -60.58
C GLN A 3 -27.37 16.73 -60.31
N SER A 4 -26.84 17.04 -59.11
CA SER A 4 -25.57 17.78 -58.81
C SER A 4 -25.39 17.87 -57.27
N ARG A 5 -24.47 17.21 -56.56
CA ARG A 5 -23.01 17.42 -56.34
C ARG A 5 -22.58 18.82 -55.86
N ILE A 6 -21.91 18.85 -54.69
CA ILE A 6 -20.63 19.51 -54.28
C ILE A 6 -20.45 19.17 -52.77
N HIS A 7 -19.53 18.27 -52.33
CA HIS A 7 -18.13 18.50 -51.85
C HIS A 7 -17.99 19.53 -50.71
N ALA A 8 -17.11 19.43 -49.71
CA ALA A 8 -16.29 18.41 -49.05
C ALA A 8 -15.59 19.13 -47.86
N SER A 9 -15.09 18.35 -46.90
CA SER A 9 -13.97 18.67 -45.98
C SER A 9 -14.27 19.39 -44.65
N GLY A 10 -13.69 18.84 -43.58
CA GLY A 10 -13.73 19.40 -42.22
C GLY A 10 -13.39 18.40 -41.13
N SER A 11 -12.30 17.64 -41.27
CA SER A 11 -11.81 16.71 -40.25
C SER A 11 -11.51 17.42 -38.93
N ARG A 12 -12.29 17.14 -37.88
CA ARG A 12 -11.86 17.35 -36.48
C ARG A 12 -11.52 16.01 -35.86
N ARG A 13 -10.22 15.71 -35.90
CA ARG A 13 -9.55 14.66 -35.12
C ARG A 13 -9.92 14.81 -33.64
N ARG A 14 -10.88 14.01 -33.16
CA ARG A 14 -10.95 13.64 -31.75
C ARG A 14 -9.84 12.62 -31.53
N ARG A 15 -8.72 13.06 -30.94
CA ARG A 15 -7.71 12.15 -30.40
C ARG A 15 -8.38 11.41 -29.23
N ALA A 16 -8.82 10.18 -29.50
CA ALA A 16 -9.06 9.20 -28.46
C ALA A 16 -7.71 8.94 -27.78
N VAL A 17 -7.56 9.41 -26.55
CA VAL A 17 -6.50 8.95 -25.65
C VAL A 17 -6.90 7.53 -25.26
N ALA A 18 -6.04 6.58 -25.58
CA ALA A 18 -6.26 5.16 -25.37
C ALA A 18 -6.66 4.88 -23.91
N LEU A 19 -7.88 4.33 -23.74
CA LEU A 19 -8.23 3.51 -22.59
C LEU A 19 -7.23 2.35 -22.56
N LEU A 20 -6.35 2.34 -21.56
CA LEU A 20 -5.27 1.36 -21.47
C LEU A 20 -5.70 -0.02 -20.97
N LEU A 21 -6.99 -0.32 -20.80
CA LEU A 21 -7.46 -1.65 -20.39
C LEU A 21 -8.85 -2.00 -20.96
N LEU A 22 -9.01 -1.93 -22.28
CA LEU A 22 -10.03 -2.75 -22.94
C LEU A 22 -9.32 -3.93 -23.62
N ALA A 23 -9.45 -5.09 -22.98
CA ALA A 23 -9.43 -6.38 -23.64
C ALA A 23 -8.26 -6.62 -24.60
N ALA A 24 -7.07 -6.88 -24.05
CA ALA A 24 -6.17 -7.82 -24.72
C ALA A 24 -6.78 -9.22 -24.62
N GLY A 25 -7.77 -9.53 -25.47
CA GLY A 25 -8.00 -10.79 -26.19
C GLY A 25 -7.95 -12.15 -25.48
N TRP A 26 -7.79 -12.23 -24.16
CA TRP A 26 -7.84 -13.44 -23.37
C TRP A 26 -8.75 -13.14 -22.19
N ALA A 27 -10.03 -13.45 -22.32
CA ALA A 27 -10.83 -13.80 -21.17
C ALA A 27 -10.60 -15.30 -20.94
N PRO A 28 -9.59 -15.72 -20.15
CA PRO A 28 -9.72 -17.02 -19.52
C PRO A 28 -11.02 -16.96 -18.72
N SER A 29 -11.79 -18.05 -18.82
CA SER A 29 -12.88 -18.37 -17.89
C SER A 29 -12.50 -17.95 -16.46
N ALA A 30 -13.49 -17.62 -15.63
CA ALA A 30 -13.33 -17.28 -14.21
C ALA A 30 -12.63 -18.37 -13.34
N ALA A 31 -12.07 -19.40 -13.97
CA ALA A 31 -11.01 -20.23 -13.41
C ALA A 31 -9.74 -19.40 -13.17
N THR A 32 -9.24 -19.50 -11.94
CA THR A 32 -7.89 -19.15 -11.48
C THR A 32 -6.87 -19.03 -12.61
N ALA A 33 -6.17 -17.90 -12.74
CA ALA A 33 -4.99 -17.85 -13.60
C ALA A 33 -4.04 -18.97 -13.10
N PRO A 34 -3.75 -20.00 -13.92
CA PRO A 34 -2.84 -21.06 -13.50
C PRO A 34 -1.47 -20.44 -13.22
N ASP A 35 -0.73 -21.04 -12.28
CA ASP A 35 0.66 -20.69 -12.04
C ASP A 35 1.40 -20.55 -13.38
N PRO A 36 2.12 -19.45 -13.63
CA PRO A 36 2.80 -19.27 -14.90
C PRO A 36 3.74 -20.46 -15.13
N PRO A 37 3.73 -21.04 -16.35
CA PRO A 37 4.61 -22.16 -16.67
C PRO A 37 6.07 -21.81 -16.32
N PRO A 38 6.92 -22.81 -15.97
CA PRO A 38 8.32 -22.57 -15.59
C PRO A 38 9.08 -21.67 -16.58
N GLU A 39 8.83 -21.81 -17.88
CA GLU A 39 9.43 -20.96 -18.92
C GLU A 39 9.04 -19.49 -18.80
N MET A 40 7.79 -19.19 -18.44
CA MET A 40 7.34 -17.83 -18.22
C MET A 40 7.99 -17.25 -16.96
N ARG A 41 8.14 -18.05 -15.90
CA ARG A 41 8.87 -17.63 -14.69
C ARG A 41 10.31 -17.25 -14.98
N LYS A 42 10.99 -18.09 -15.77
CA LYS A 42 12.36 -17.83 -16.23
C LYS A 42 12.44 -16.50 -17.01
N LYS A 43 11.50 -16.24 -17.92
CA LYS A 43 11.43 -14.97 -18.67
C LYS A 43 11.24 -13.76 -17.77
N ILE A 44 10.40 -13.86 -16.74
CA ILE A 44 10.19 -12.78 -15.77
C ILE A 44 11.49 -12.46 -15.03
N GLN A 45 12.19 -13.49 -14.55
CA GLN A 45 13.49 -13.34 -13.88
C GLN A 45 14.56 -12.79 -14.84
N GLU A 46 14.65 -13.31 -16.06
CA GLU A 46 15.57 -12.81 -17.09
C GLU A 46 15.32 -11.32 -17.39
N PHE A 47 14.05 -10.91 -17.50
CA PHE A 47 13.70 -9.49 -17.67
C PHE A 47 14.14 -8.66 -16.46
N TYR A 48 13.91 -9.15 -15.24
CA TYR A 48 14.35 -8.47 -14.03
C TYR A 48 15.88 -8.31 -14.00
N ASP A 49 16.61 -9.41 -14.17
CA ASP A 49 18.07 -9.49 -14.05
C ASP A 49 18.80 -8.70 -15.15
N THR A 50 18.20 -8.56 -16.35
CA THR A 50 18.88 -7.96 -17.51
C THR A 50 18.33 -6.60 -17.96
N VAL A 51 17.08 -6.28 -17.61
CA VAL A 51 16.39 -5.08 -18.09
C VAL A 51 15.99 -4.16 -16.94
N TYR A 52 15.33 -4.68 -15.90
CA TYR A 52 14.66 -3.81 -14.93
C TYR A 52 15.61 -2.81 -14.26
N ALA A 53 16.64 -3.29 -13.57
CA ALA A 53 17.56 -2.43 -12.81
C ALA A 53 18.27 -1.41 -13.72
N ARG A 54 18.68 -1.85 -14.91
CA ARG A 54 19.36 -1.00 -15.90
C ARG A 54 18.44 0.11 -16.43
N GLU A 55 17.22 -0.23 -16.84
CA GLU A 55 16.31 0.76 -17.42
C GLU A 55 15.79 1.72 -16.35
N TYR A 56 15.48 1.23 -15.15
CA TYR A 56 15.10 2.09 -14.03
C TYR A 56 16.23 3.08 -13.67
N GLY A 57 17.48 2.60 -13.57
CA GLY A 57 18.65 3.46 -13.35
C GLY A 57 18.78 4.57 -14.39
N LYS A 58 18.63 4.25 -15.68
CA LYS A 58 18.64 5.26 -16.77
C LYS A 58 17.53 6.30 -16.63
N LEU A 59 16.35 5.91 -16.15
CA LEU A 59 15.24 6.83 -15.93
C LEU A 59 15.57 7.85 -14.84
N ILE A 60 16.14 7.38 -13.73
CA ILE A 60 16.59 8.22 -12.63
C ILE A 60 17.73 9.13 -13.07
N ASP A 61 18.77 8.59 -13.72
CA ASP A 61 19.92 9.38 -14.19
C ASP A 61 19.50 10.52 -15.13
N ARG A 62 18.56 10.23 -16.03
CA ARG A 62 18.00 11.24 -16.94
C ARG A 62 17.22 12.31 -16.18
N TYR A 63 16.36 11.93 -15.25
CA TYR A 63 15.59 12.87 -14.42
C TYR A 63 16.52 13.78 -13.61
N VAL A 64 17.51 13.20 -12.95
CA VAL A 64 18.52 13.93 -12.17
C VAL A 64 19.31 14.89 -13.06
N THR A 65 19.68 14.48 -14.27
CA THR A 65 20.37 15.35 -15.24
C THR A 65 19.48 16.50 -15.71
N ASP A 66 18.21 16.22 -16.02
CA ASP A 66 17.23 17.24 -16.42
C ASP A 66 17.00 18.27 -15.29
N LEU A 67 16.94 17.81 -14.03
CA LEU A 67 16.83 18.66 -12.84
C LEU A 67 18.06 19.53 -12.60
N VAL A 68 19.27 18.97 -12.71
CA VAL A 68 20.52 19.74 -12.58
C VAL A 68 20.56 20.84 -13.64
N ALA A 69 20.19 20.53 -14.89
CA ALA A 69 20.15 21.53 -15.96
C ALA A 69 19.16 22.66 -15.65
N ALA A 70 17.93 22.34 -15.21
CA ALA A 70 16.93 23.33 -14.82
C ALA A 70 17.37 24.16 -13.60
N GLY A 71 18.03 23.54 -12.62
CA GLY A 71 18.58 24.21 -11.45
C GLY A 71 19.72 25.17 -11.79
N LYS A 72 20.65 24.77 -12.67
CA LYS A 72 21.75 25.63 -13.16
C LYS A 72 21.21 26.83 -13.94
N GLU A 73 20.16 26.65 -14.72
CA GLU A 73 19.45 27.74 -15.41
C GLU A 73 18.82 28.74 -14.43
N ALA A 74 18.16 28.24 -13.37
CA ALA A 74 17.59 29.09 -12.32
C ALA A 74 18.69 29.86 -11.56
N LEU A 75 19.82 29.22 -11.25
CA LEU A 75 20.97 29.84 -10.59
C LEU A 75 21.60 30.93 -11.44
N SER A 76 21.91 30.65 -12.72
CA SER A 76 22.51 31.64 -13.63
C SER A 76 21.61 32.85 -13.86
N SER A 77 20.30 32.63 -13.76
CA SER A 77 19.29 33.68 -13.89
C SER A 77 18.94 34.38 -12.56
N ARG A 78 19.62 34.03 -11.45
CA ARG A 78 19.40 34.53 -10.08
C ARG A 78 17.96 34.36 -9.56
N PHE A 79 17.35 33.20 -9.81
CA PHE A 79 16.04 32.79 -9.29
C PHE A 79 16.18 31.76 -8.14
N PRO A 80 16.47 32.22 -6.90
CA PRO A 80 16.83 31.35 -5.77
C PRO A 80 15.78 30.32 -5.39
N GLU A 81 14.49 30.65 -5.47
CA GLU A 81 13.43 29.73 -5.06
C GLU A 81 13.35 28.51 -5.98
N GLN A 82 13.49 28.72 -7.29
CA GLN A 82 13.48 27.64 -8.29
C GLN A 82 14.75 26.80 -8.19
N ALA A 83 15.91 27.42 -7.93
CA ALA A 83 17.15 26.70 -7.67
C ALA A 83 17.05 25.81 -6.40
N ARG A 84 16.48 26.34 -5.30
CA ARG A 84 16.23 25.57 -4.07
C ARG A 84 15.27 24.42 -4.31
N LEU A 85 14.19 24.65 -5.06
CA LEU A 85 13.22 23.60 -5.38
C LEU A 85 13.88 22.46 -6.18
N ALA A 86 14.70 22.78 -7.17
CA ALA A 86 15.47 21.78 -7.92
C ALA A 86 16.44 21.02 -7.00
N ARG A 87 17.16 21.72 -6.11
CA ARG A 87 18.07 21.11 -5.15
C ARG A 87 17.36 20.19 -4.15
N GLN A 88 16.25 20.62 -3.56
CA GLN A 88 15.45 19.80 -2.63
C GLN A 88 14.99 18.50 -3.30
N ARG A 89 14.62 18.55 -4.59
CA ARG A 89 14.29 17.36 -5.36
C ARG A 89 15.51 16.47 -5.59
N LEU A 90 16.67 17.04 -5.91
CA LEU A 90 17.92 16.28 -6.01
C LEU A 90 18.32 15.63 -4.68
N GLU A 91 18.16 16.30 -3.55
CA GLU A 91 18.45 15.74 -2.23
C GLU A 91 17.64 14.48 -1.94
N ARG A 92 16.45 14.34 -2.54
CA ARG A 92 15.62 13.15 -2.42
C ARG A 92 16.07 11.97 -3.29
N HIS A 93 16.50 12.25 -4.53
CA HIS A 93 16.74 11.19 -5.54
C HIS A 93 18.22 10.92 -5.81
N ALA A 94 19.08 11.92 -5.63
CA ALA A 94 20.53 11.85 -5.83
C ALA A 94 21.24 12.90 -4.94
N PRO A 95 21.31 12.68 -3.60
CA PRO A 95 21.92 13.63 -2.67
C PRO A 95 23.32 14.09 -3.08
N GLY A 96 24.14 13.19 -3.60
CA GLY A 96 25.50 13.51 -4.06
C GLY A 96 25.54 14.46 -5.26
N ARG A 97 24.46 14.58 -6.04
CA ARG A 97 24.35 15.53 -7.16
C ARG A 97 23.67 16.84 -6.75
N ALA A 98 23.07 16.92 -5.57
CA ALA A 98 22.51 18.18 -5.06
C ALA A 98 23.59 19.25 -4.82
N THR A 99 24.83 18.84 -4.57
CA THR A 99 26.00 19.71 -4.47
C THR A 99 26.33 20.43 -5.78
N GLU A 100 25.91 19.90 -6.93
CA GLU A 100 26.05 20.62 -8.21
C GLU A 100 25.17 21.88 -8.29
N LEU A 101 24.19 22.02 -7.39
CA LEU A 101 23.35 23.19 -7.20
C LEU A 101 23.73 23.90 -5.89
N GLU A 102 25.01 24.15 -5.67
CA GLU A 102 25.48 25.03 -4.61
C GLU A 102 24.87 26.43 -4.78
N LEU A 103 24.19 26.88 -3.72
CA LEU A 103 23.56 28.19 -3.68
C LEU A 103 24.64 29.19 -3.22
N PRO A 104 24.98 30.21 -4.04
CA PRO A 104 25.94 31.24 -3.64
C PRO A 104 25.51 31.94 -2.34
N ALA A 105 26.47 32.31 -1.49
CA ALA A 105 26.18 32.97 -0.22
C ALA A 105 25.51 34.36 -0.40
N ASP A 106 25.75 35.02 -1.53
CA ASP A 106 25.14 36.28 -1.92
C ASP A 106 23.80 36.10 -2.67
N LEU A 107 23.31 34.86 -2.80
CA LEU A 107 22.03 34.59 -3.45
C LEU A 107 20.87 34.98 -2.53
N PRO A 108 19.91 35.81 -2.99
CA PRO A 108 18.79 36.25 -2.17
C PRO A 108 17.94 35.09 -1.61
N GLN A 109 17.26 35.31 -0.49
CA GLN A 109 16.36 34.30 0.08
C GLN A 109 15.10 34.07 -0.75
N THR A 110 14.55 35.10 -1.37
CA THR A 110 13.39 35.01 -2.24
C THR A 110 13.69 35.63 -3.58
N ASN A 111 12.87 35.36 -4.58
CA ASN A 111 12.93 36.14 -5.82
C ASN A 111 12.71 37.63 -5.52
N SER A 112 13.36 38.51 -6.27
CA SER A 112 13.12 39.96 -6.16
C SER A 112 11.65 40.29 -6.44
N ALA A 113 11.10 41.30 -5.78
CA ALA A 113 9.76 41.81 -6.10
C ALA A 113 9.68 42.36 -7.53
N GLU A 114 10.82 42.77 -8.10
CA GLU A 114 10.97 43.24 -9.49
C GLU A 114 11.28 42.11 -10.46
N ALA A 115 11.34 40.86 -9.99
CA ALA A 115 11.62 39.71 -10.84
C ALA A 115 10.54 39.61 -11.94
N GLU A 116 11.00 39.50 -13.18
CA GLU A 116 10.11 39.45 -14.33
C GLU A 116 9.17 38.24 -14.23
N ALA A 117 7.88 38.51 -14.01
CA ALA A 117 6.88 37.46 -13.77
C ALA A 117 6.84 36.41 -14.90
N ALA A 118 7.14 36.82 -16.14
CA ALA A 118 7.26 35.93 -17.28
C ALA A 118 8.42 34.92 -17.13
N LYS A 119 9.58 35.34 -16.61
CA LYS A 119 10.74 34.48 -16.36
C LYS A 119 10.51 33.54 -15.19
N VAL A 120 9.94 34.03 -14.08
CA VAL A 120 9.52 33.18 -12.95
C VAL A 120 8.61 32.07 -13.46
N LYS A 121 7.57 32.44 -14.22
CA LYS A 121 6.63 31.48 -14.81
C LYS A 121 7.31 30.51 -15.77
N ALA A 122 8.28 30.96 -16.58
CA ALA A 122 9.03 30.10 -17.49
C ALA A 122 9.86 29.03 -16.75
N LEU A 123 10.53 29.39 -15.66
CA LEU A 123 11.32 28.47 -14.82
C LEU A 123 10.44 27.51 -14.03
N VAL A 124 9.32 27.98 -13.46
CA VAL A 124 8.32 27.11 -12.83
C VAL A 124 7.80 26.08 -13.84
N ASN A 125 7.44 26.53 -15.04
CA ASN A 125 7.03 25.63 -16.13
C ASN A 125 8.16 24.69 -16.57
N ARG A 126 9.42 25.12 -16.52
CA ARG A 126 10.57 24.27 -16.83
C ARG A 126 10.71 23.13 -15.82
N LEU A 127 10.69 23.42 -14.52
CA LEU A 127 10.73 22.40 -13.47
C LEU A 127 9.51 21.48 -13.54
N GLN A 128 8.31 22.02 -13.76
CA GLN A 128 7.11 21.19 -13.93
C GLN A 128 7.18 20.28 -15.15
N ARG A 129 7.78 20.74 -16.26
CA ARG A 129 8.02 19.89 -17.44
C ARG A 129 8.97 18.74 -17.13
N VAL A 130 10.04 18.98 -16.37
CA VAL A 130 10.96 17.91 -15.96
C VAL A 130 10.23 16.82 -15.16
N GLU A 131 9.40 17.21 -14.19
CA GLU A 131 8.56 16.29 -13.42
C GLU A 131 7.60 15.51 -14.32
N ASN A 132 6.85 16.22 -15.17
CA ASN A 132 5.85 15.61 -16.04
C ASN A 132 6.50 14.65 -17.06
N ASP A 133 7.64 15.01 -17.62
CA ASP A 133 8.37 14.17 -18.56
C ASP A 133 8.91 12.91 -17.88
N HIS A 134 9.38 13.02 -16.64
CA HIS A 134 9.81 11.87 -15.86
C HIS A 134 8.63 10.96 -15.50
N ALA A 135 7.52 11.52 -15.00
CA ALA A 135 6.28 10.81 -14.74
C ALA A 135 5.79 10.02 -15.96
N ASN A 136 5.79 10.65 -17.14
CA ASN A 136 5.41 9.98 -18.40
C ASN A 136 6.37 8.83 -18.78
N ARG A 137 7.68 8.97 -18.48
CA ARG A 137 8.66 7.90 -18.71
C ARG A 137 8.44 6.73 -17.75
N LEU A 138 8.22 7.02 -16.46
CA LEU A 138 7.91 6.02 -15.44
C LEU A 138 6.63 5.25 -15.79
N MET A 139 5.57 5.94 -16.24
CA MET A 139 4.32 5.28 -16.65
C MET A 139 4.53 4.26 -17.77
N ARG A 140 5.29 4.62 -18.81
CA ARG A 140 5.63 3.67 -19.89
C ARG A 140 6.48 2.50 -19.41
N PHE A 141 7.36 2.74 -18.44
CA PHE A 141 8.16 1.67 -17.86
C PHE A 141 7.34 0.76 -16.95
N ALA A 142 6.35 1.31 -16.23
CA ALA A 142 5.37 0.54 -15.46
C ALA A 142 4.57 -0.40 -16.39
N GLU A 143 4.13 0.10 -17.55
CA GLU A 143 3.47 -0.72 -18.58
C GLU A 143 4.38 -1.86 -19.05
N SER A 144 5.68 -1.58 -19.31
CA SER A 144 6.65 -2.62 -19.67
C SER A 144 6.83 -3.65 -18.55
N CYS A 145 6.90 -3.23 -17.28
CA CYS A 145 7.01 -4.13 -16.14
C CYS A 145 5.79 -5.06 -16.06
N TYR A 146 4.59 -4.49 -16.21
CA TYR A 146 3.34 -5.25 -16.20
C TYR A 146 3.29 -6.29 -17.33
N GLN A 147 3.63 -5.90 -18.57
CA GLN A 147 3.67 -6.79 -19.72
C GLN A 147 4.68 -7.94 -19.56
N ASN A 148 5.73 -7.73 -18.77
CA ASN A 148 6.76 -8.73 -18.47
C ASN A 148 6.54 -9.42 -17.11
N GLY A 149 5.33 -9.33 -16.53
CA GLY A 149 4.96 -10.10 -15.33
C GLY A 149 5.49 -9.57 -14.00
N LEU A 150 6.14 -8.39 -13.97
CA LEU A 150 6.54 -7.67 -12.75
C LEU A 150 5.38 -6.78 -12.26
N VAL A 151 4.26 -7.41 -11.89
CA VAL A 151 3.01 -6.71 -11.59
C VAL A 151 3.13 -5.82 -10.37
N SER A 152 3.80 -6.30 -9.31
CA SER A 152 3.97 -5.56 -8.07
C SER A 152 4.83 -4.32 -8.33
N ARG A 153 5.90 -4.45 -9.13
CA ARG A 153 6.73 -3.31 -9.54
C ARG A 153 6.00 -2.31 -10.43
N ALA A 154 5.19 -2.79 -11.38
CA ALA A 154 4.38 -1.91 -12.21
C ALA A 154 3.42 -1.05 -11.36
N TYR A 155 2.79 -1.64 -10.35
CA TYR A 155 1.87 -0.93 -9.47
C TYR A 155 2.59 0.10 -8.59
N GLU A 156 3.77 -0.23 -8.04
CA GLU A 156 4.59 0.72 -7.29
C GLU A 156 5.00 1.93 -8.13
N LEU A 157 5.42 1.71 -9.37
CA LEU A 157 5.80 2.77 -10.31
C LEU A 157 4.63 3.74 -10.57
N MET A 158 3.37 3.30 -10.51
CA MET A 158 2.21 4.20 -10.66
C MET A 158 2.13 5.22 -9.50
N PHE A 159 2.48 4.83 -8.28
CA PHE A 159 2.54 5.77 -7.17
C PHE A 159 3.73 6.72 -7.26
N GLU A 160 4.86 6.26 -7.81
CA GLU A 160 5.98 7.14 -8.13
C GLU A 160 5.61 8.17 -9.21
N VAL A 161 4.89 7.74 -10.26
CA VAL A 161 4.31 8.65 -11.27
C VAL A 161 3.48 9.76 -10.61
N LEU A 162 2.65 9.42 -9.61
CA LEU A 162 1.81 10.39 -8.89
C LEU A 162 2.60 11.33 -7.96
N GLN A 163 3.78 10.94 -7.50
CA GLN A 163 4.67 11.84 -6.75
C GLN A 163 5.25 12.95 -7.64
N HIS A 164 5.53 12.63 -8.90
CA HIS A 164 6.05 13.59 -9.88
C HIS A 164 4.93 14.39 -10.57
N ASN A 165 3.82 13.72 -10.91
CA ASN A 165 2.65 14.36 -11.50
C ASN A 165 1.36 13.90 -10.79
N PRO A 166 0.92 14.63 -9.75
CA PRO A 166 -0.30 14.31 -9.01
C PRO A 166 -1.57 14.30 -9.86
N ASP A 167 -1.56 14.90 -11.05
CA ASP A 167 -2.71 14.94 -11.96
C ASP A 167 -2.57 13.97 -13.14
N HIS A 168 -1.60 13.05 -13.09
CA HIS A 168 -1.39 12.10 -14.16
C HIS A 168 -2.60 11.18 -14.32
N GLN A 169 -3.40 11.44 -15.35
CA GLN A 169 -4.70 10.80 -15.56
C GLN A 169 -4.64 9.28 -15.56
N ALA A 170 -3.67 8.67 -16.27
CA ALA A 170 -3.58 7.21 -16.33
C ALA A 170 -3.29 6.63 -14.94
N ALA A 171 -2.22 7.06 -14.27
CA ALA A 171 -1.90 6.64 -12.91
C ALA A 171 -3.09 6.84 -11.93
N ARG A 172 -3.76 8.01 -11.92
CA ARG A 172 -4.93 8.24 -11.07
C ARG A 172 -6.04 7.22 -11.28
N LEU A 173 -6.38 6.94 -12.54
CA LEU A 173 -7.40 5.94 -12.87
C LEU A 173 -6.96 4.53 -12.46
N ASN A 174 -5.68 4.18 -12.67
CA ASN A 174 -5.12 2.87 -12.32
C ASN A 174 -4.96 2.66 -10.81
N THR A 175 -4.96 3.72 -10.01
CA THR A 175 -4.93 3.67 -8.55
C THR A 175 -6.29 4.00 -7.93
N GLY A 176 -7.40 3.80 -8.65
CA GLY A 176 -8.76 3.88 -8.10
C GLY A 176 -9.42 5.25 -8.02
N PHE A 177 -8.78 6.33 -8.50
CA PHE A 177 -9.34 7.68 -8.47
C PHE A 177 -10.14 8.01 -9.73
N VAL A 178 -11.15 8.88 -9.58
CA VAL A 178 -11.88 9.49 -10.68
C VAL A 178 -11.82 11.00 -10.61
N LYS A 179 -11.93 11.65 -11.77
CA LYS A 179 -12.03 13.11 -11.83
C LYS A 179 -13.48 13.52 -11.59
N PHE A 180 -13.72 14.28 -10.53
CA PHE A 180 -15.02 14.89 -10.24
C PHE A 180 -14.84 16.40 -10.06
N LYS A 181 -15.49 17.18 -10.93
CA LYS A 181 -15.19 18.61 -11.11
C LYS A 181 -13.69 18.79 -11.39
N ASP A 182 -12.99 19.60 -10.62
CA ASP A 182 -11.56 19.90 -10.77
C ASP A 182 -10.67 19.12 -9.80
N GLN A 183 -11.17 18.04 -9.20
CA GLN A 183 -10.46 17.26 -8.20
C GLN A 183 -10.44 15.76 -8.51
N TRP A 184 -9.37 15.09 -8.09
CA TRP A 184 -9.27 13.63 -8.06
C TRP A 184 -9.80 13.12 -6.72
N VAL A 185 -10.83 12.29 -6.77
CA VAL A 185 -11.51 11.72 -5.60
C VAL A 185 -11.70 10.23 -5.79
N SER A 186 -11.84 9.46 -4.71
CA SER A 186 -12.28 8.06 -4.82
C SER A 186 -13.73 8.02 -5.34
N LYS A 187 -14.20 6.94 -5.98
CA LYS A 187 -15.62 6.92 -6.38
C LYS A 187 -16.54 6.79 -5.16
N PHE A 188 -16.07 6.25 -4.03
CA PHE A 188 -16.78 6.26 -2.74
C PHE A 188 -17.12 7.68 -2.25
N ASP A 189 -16.28 8.66 -2.56
CA ASP A 189 -16.46 10.05 -2.14
C ASP A 189 -17.46 10.81 -3.02
N VAL A 190 -17.52 10.48 -4.31
CA VAL A 190 -18.40 11.16 -5.29
C VAL A 190 -19.86 11.29 -4.84
N PRO A 191 -20.56 10.22 -4.39
CA PRO A 191 -21.95 10.36 -3.94
C PRO A 191 -22.08 11.25 -2.70
N LYS A 192 -21.11 11.23 -1.78
CA LYS A 192 -21.13 12.05 -0.55
C LYS A 192 -20.93 13.52 -0.85
N ILE A 193 -19.99 13.84 -1.75
CA ILE A 193 -19.76 15.21 -2.22
C ILE A 193 -21.02 15.74 -2.95
N ARG A 194 -21.69 14.89 -3.75
CA ARG A 194 -22.96 15.28 -4.40
C ARG A 194 -24.08 15.58 -3.39
N GLN A 195 -24.08 14.91 -2.25
CA GLN A 195 -25.02 15.15 -1.15
C GLN A 195 -24.66 16.38 -0.29
N GLY A 196 -23.63 17.14 -0.65
CA GLY A 196 -23.20 18.32 0.12
C GLY A 196 -22.49 17.96 1.43
N MET A 197 -21.97 16.75 1.52
CA MET A 197 -21.12 16.34 2.64
C MET A 197 -19.68 16.78 2.40
N GLU A 198 -18.95 16.98 3.49
CA GLU A 198 -17.53 17.32 3.53
C GLU A 198 -16.82 16.33 4.45
N ASN A 199 -15.67 15.82 4.02
CA ASN A 199 -14.87 14.88 4.80
C ASN A 199 -13.96 15.65 5.74
N HIS A 200 -14.36 15.74 7.01
CA HIS A 200 -13.64 16.46 8.03
C HIS A 200 -12.56 15.59 8.69
N ASP A 201 -11.37 16.15 8.93
CA ASP A 201 -10.21 15.44 9.49
C ASP A 201 -10.47 14.79 10.87
N ARG A 202 -11.46 15.26 11.63
CA ARG A 202 -11.78 14.66 12.93
C ARG A 202 -13.10 13.91 12.97
N PHE A 203 -14.03 14.21 12.08
CA PHE A 203 -15.41 13.74 12.20
C PHE A 203 -15.85 12.90 11.00
N GLY A 204 -14.99 12.73 10.00
CA GLY A 204 -15.29 12.01 8.78
C GLY A 204 -16.33 12.77 7.95
N TRP A 205 -17.17 12.04 7.23
CA TRP A 205 -18.18 12.61 6.35
C TRP A 205 -19.35 13.21 7.13
N LEU A 206 -19.52 14.52 7.04
CA LEU A 206 -20.64 15.25 7.64
C LEU A 206 -21.28 16.21 6.62
N PRO A 207 -22.57 16.55 6.74
CA PRO A 207 -23.12 17.71 6.04
C PRO A 207 -22.28 18.95 6.34
N LYS A 208 -21.93 19.74 5.33
CA LYS A 208 -21.05 20.90 5.51
C LYS A 208 -21.54 21.88 6.59
N ALA A 209 -22.86 22.06 6.69
CA ALA A 209 -23.49 22.92 7.69
C ALA A 209 -23.34 22.42 9.14
N PHE A 210 -22.97 21.15 9.35
CA PHE A 210 -22.84 20.54 10.67
C PHE A 210 -21.44 20.73 11.27
N ILE A 211 -20.42 20.96 10.44
CA ILE A 211 -19.02 21.04 10.86
C ILE A 211 -18.79 22.08 11.98
N PRO A 212 -19.24 23.34 11.85
CA PRO A 212 -19.00 24.34 12.91
C PRO A 212 -19.61 23.95 14.26
N LYS A 213 -20.74 23.23 14.25
CA LYS A 213 -21.39 22.74 15.47
C LYS A 213 -20.61 21.58 16.10
N TYR A 214 -20.07 20.68 15.28
CA TYR A 214 -19.20 19.61 15.75
C TYR A 214 -17.91 20.15 16.36
N GLU A 215 -17.31 21.17 15.74
CA GLU A 215 -16.16 21.89 16.28
C GLU A 215 -16.47 22.60 17.61
N ALA A 216 -17.69 23.14 17.75
CA ALA A 216 -18.20 23.74 18.98
C ALA A 216 -18.65 22.71 20.06
N GLY A 217 -18.42 21.42 19.87
CA GLY A 217 -18.73 20.37 20.85
C GLY A 217 -20.19 19.92 20.88
N GLN A 218 -21.01 20.32 19.90
CA GLN A 218 -22.36 19.80 19.71
C GLN A 218 -22.32 18.55 18.81
N ARG A 219 -23.28 17.64 18.98
CA ARG A 219 -23.38 16.40 18.21
C ARG A 219 -24.81 16.20 17.72
N PHE A 220 -24.96 15.64 16.52
CA PHE A 220 -26.27 15.34 15.97
C PHE A 220 -26.62 13.88 16.26
N LEU A 221 -27.61 13.65 17.13
CA LEU A 221 -28.03 12.33 17.57
C LEU A 221 -29.55 12.23 17.49
N ASP A 222 -30.07 11.22 16.80
CA ASP A 222 -31.51 10.93 16.67
C ASP A 222 -32.35 12.16 16.28
N GLY A 223 -31.88 12.95 15.32
CA GLY A 223 -32.60 14.11 14.79
C GLY A 223 -32.46 15.41 15.60
N ARG A 224 -31.69 15.40 16.70
CA ARG A 224 -31.51 16.57 17.58
C ARG A 224 -30.04 16.88 17.85
N TRP A 225 -29.77 18.13 18.21
CA TRP A 225 -28.45 18.57 18.68
C TRP A 225 -28.32 18.31 20.18
N VAL A 226 -27.27 17.58 20.56
CA VAL A 226 -26.93 17.23 21.94
C VAL A 226 -25.49 17.67 22.25
N THR A 227 -25.10 17.64 23.52
CA THR A 227 -23.68 17.85 23.88
C THR A 227 -22.85 16.61 23.54
N LEU A 228 -21.53 16.79 23.42
CA LEU A 228 -20.58 15.68 23.26
C LEU A 228 -20.76 14.60 24.35
N ASP A 229 -20.90 15.00 25.62
CA ASP A 229 -21.05 14.05 26.73
C ASP A 229 -22.35 13.26 26.65
N GLN A 230 -23.44 13.89 26.20
CA GLN A 230 -24.72 13.22 25.98
C GLN A 230 -24.62 12.19 24.85
N GLU A 231 -23.94 12.52 23.74
CA GLU A 231 -23.70 11.53 22.68
C GLU A 231 -22.85 10.37 23.21
N ARG A 232 -21.76 10.66 23.92
CA ARG A 232 -20.86 9.64 24.48
C ARG A 232 -21.58 8.70 25.45
N ALA A 233 -22.42 9.23 26.32
CA ALA A 233 -23.20 8.42 27.26
C ALA A 233 -24.17 7.45 26.55
N VAL A 234 -24.70 7.83 25.38
CA VAL A 234 -25.58 6.95 24.60
C VAL A 234 -24.78 5.93 23.81
N ARG A 235 -23.69 6.35 23.18
CA ARG A 235 -22.91 5.55 22.23
C ARG A 235 -21.79 4.73 22.87
N SER A 236 -21.56 4.86 24.17
CA SER A 236 -20.68 3.97 24.94
C SER A 236 -21.21 2.55 25.03
N ALA A 237 -22.54 2.36 24.93
CA ALA A 237 -23.15 1.05 24.78
C ALA A 237 -22.85 0.48 23.40
N TRP A 238 -22.34 -0.76 23.33
CA TRP A 238 -21.90 -1.38 22.08
C TRP A 238 -23.00 -1.41 21.02
N GLU A 239 -24.25 -1.65 21.42
CA GLU A 239 -25.44 -1.70 20.55
C GLU A 239 -25.71 -0.38 19.84
N LYS A 240 -25.25 0.74 20.40
CA LYS A 240 -25.41 2.10 19.89
C LYS A 240 -24.08 2.74 19.47
N ALA A 241 -23.02 1.94 19.39
CA ALA A 241 -21.69 2.35 18.98
C ALA A 241 -21.70 3.20 17.69
N TRP A 242 -20.67 4.03 17.53
CA TRP A 242 -20.45 4.72 16.27
C TRP A 242 -20.16 3.71 15.16
N GLU A 243 -20.72 3.94 13.99
CA GLU A 243 -20.34 3.26 12.75
C GLU A 243 -19.69 4.27 11.82
N ILE A 244 -18.45 3.99 11.42
CA ILE A 244 -17.65 4.80 10.52
C ILE A 244 -17.41 3.98 9.26
N GLU A 245 -17.69 4.58 8.11
CA GLU A 245 -17.41 3.97 6.83
C GLU A 245 -16.30 4.71 6.08
N THR A 246 -15.36 3.93 5.57
CA THR A 246 -14.33 4.36 4.62
C THR A 246 -14.56 3.62 3.29
N PRO A 247 -13.76 3.87 2.23
CA PRO A 247 -13.87 3.11 0.99
C PRO A 247 -13.87 1.59 1.20
N HIS A 248 -12.96 1.06 2.02
CA HIS A 248 -12.75 -0.39 2.15
C HIS A 248 -13.24 -1.00 3.47
N TYR A 249 -13.45 -0.18 4.50
CA TYR A 249 -13.75 -0.66 5.85
C TYR A 249 -15.08 -0.14 6.38
N LYS A 250 -15.68 -0.96 7.25
CA LYS A 250 -16.72 -0.55 8.19
C LYS A 250 -16.19 -0.74 9.60
N ILE A 251 -16.02 0.37 10.32
CA ILE A 251 -15.49 0.40 11.67
C ILE A 251 -16.65 0.64 12.63
N ARG A 252 -16.81 -0.22 13.62
CA ARG A 252 -17.72 0.01 14.75
C ARG A 252 -16.92 0.18 16.02
N THR A 253 -17.22 1.24 16.77
CA THR A 253 -16.48 1.58 17.98
C THR A 253 -17.37 2.25 19.02
N ASN A 254 -17.14 1.94 20.30
CA ASN A 254 -17.72 2.68 21.43
C ASN A 254 -16.69 3.62 22.10
N LYS A 255 -15.51 3.81 21.50
CA LYS A 255 -14.43 4.67 22.02
C LYS A 255 -14.66 6.17 21.74
N GLY A 256 -15.24 6.49 20.59
CA GLY A 256 -15.50 7.85 20.12
C GLY A 256 -15.56 7.94 18.59
N LEU A 257 -16.25 8.96 18.08
CA LEU A 257 -16.31 9.24 16.64
C LEU A 257 -14.92 9.59 16.11
N GLU A 258 -14.21 10.48 16.80
CA GLU A 258 -12.91 10.98 16.38
C GLU A 258 -11.88 9.85 16.30
N GLU A 259 -11.82 9.00 17.32
CA GLU A 259 -10.96 7.82 17.31
C GLU A 259 -11.37 6.81 16.24
N GLY A 260 -12.67 6.59 16.01
CA GLY A 260 -13.13 5.71 14.93
C GLY A 260 -12.76 6.23 13.53
N VAL A 261 -12.82 7.55 13.33
CA VAL A 261 -12.40 8.22 12.09
C VAL A 261 -10.89 8.14 11.90
N GLU A 262 -10.10 8.38 12.95
CA GLU A 262 -8.65 8.18 12.90
C GLU A 262 -8.32 6.71 12.58
N PHE A 263 -8.96 5.75 13.25
CA PHE A 263 -8.77 4.32 13.01
C PHE A 263 -9.06 3.96 11.56
N GLY A 264 -10.19 4.41 11.03
CA GLY A 264 -10.55 4.19 9.62
C GLY A 264 -9.48 4.70 8.67
N ARG A 265 -8.90 5.89 8.91
CA ARG A 265 -7.79 6.39 8.07
C ARG A 265 -6.56 5.51 8.15
N ARG A 266 -6.19 5.01 9.34
CA ARG A 266 -5.05 4.10 9.49
C ARG A 266 -5.29 2.76 8.81
N ALA A 267 -6.53 2.27 8.79
CA ALA A 267 -6.91 1.08 8.05
C ALA A 267 -6.79 1.29 6.52
N GLU A 268 -7.17 2.46 6.01
CA GLU A 268 -6.95 2.82 4.60
C GLU A 268 -5.45 2.96 4.26
N GLU A 269 -4.61 3.50 5.17
CA GLU A 269 -3.15 3.50 5.00
C GLU A 269 -2.59 2.06 4.90
N LEU A 270 -3.11 1.13 5.72
CA LEU A 270 -2.76 -0.29 5.61
C LEU A 270 -3.19 -0.89 4.27
N TYR A 271 -4.41 -0.61 3.81
CA TYR A 271 -4.91 -1.10 2.51
C TYR A 271 -3.96 -0.69 1.38
N ASP A 272 -3.58 0.59 1.33
CA ASP A 272 -2.64 1.11 0.34
C ASP A 272 -1.29 0.39 0.38
N VAL A 273 -0.72 0.21 1.59
CA VAL A 273 0.57 -0.45 1.79
C VAL A 273 0.49 -1.92 1.39
N PHE A 274 -0.58 -2.61 1.78
CA PHE A 274 -0.81 -4.01 1.46
C PHE A 274 -0.84 -4.25 -0.05
N PHE A 275 -1.66 -3.49 -0.79
CA PHE A 275 -1.76 -3.68 -2.23
C PHE A 275 -0.48 -3.24 -2.95
N ARG A 276 0.24 -2.22 -2.48
CA ARG A 276 1.57 -1.90 -3.02
C ARG A 276 2.55 -3.06 -2.86
N ALA A 277 2.54 -3.71 -1.69
CA ALA A 277 3.45 -4.81 -1.39
C ALA A 277 3.07 -6.10 -2.15
N PHE A 278 1.78 -6.43 -2.20
CA PHE A 278 1.29 -7.78 -2.50
C PHE A 278 0.25 -7.84 -3.62
N ILE A 279 0.08 -6.81 -4.47
CA ILE A 279 -0.90 -6.87 -5.56
C ILE A 279 -0.74 -8.12 -6.43
N GLY A 280 0.49 -8.60 -6.68
CA GLY A 280 0.74 -9.82 -7.46
C GLY A 280 0.15 -11.12 -6.88
N TYR A 281 -0.36 -11.10 -5.64
CA TYR A 281 -1.05 -12.23 -5.01
C TYR A 281 -2.41 -12.50 -5.67
N PHE A 282 -2.97 -11.52 -6.38
CA PHE A 282 -4.25 -11.65 -7.06
C PHE A 282 -4.03 -12.04 -8.53
N ASN A 283 -5.08 -12.54 -9.20
CA ASN A 283 -4.98 -12.82 -10.64
C ASN A 283 -5.20 -11.52 -11.46
N PRO A 284 -4.77 -11.42 -12.72
CA PRO A 284 -4.93 -10.20 -13.54
C PRO A 284 -6.35 -9.65 -13.65
N GLN A 285 -7.36 -10.52 -13.72
CA GLN A 285 -8.77 -10.12 -13.74
C GLN A 285 -9.17 -9.50 -12.39
N LYS A 286 -8.80 -10.14 -11.27
CA LYS A 286 -8.97 -9.62 -9.92
C LYS A 286 -8.11 -8.39 -9.67
N HIS A 287 -6.94 -8.21 -10.29
CA HIS A 287 -6.19 -6.93 -10.25
C HIS A 287 -7.06 -5.82 -10.79
N ALA A 288 -7.68 -6.03 -11.95
CA ALA A 288 -8.54 -5.02 -12.53
C ALA A 288 -9.81 -4.79 -11.68
N GLU A 289 -10.39 -5.83 -11.09
CA GLU A 289 -11.55 -5.65 -10.20
C GLU A 289 -11.17 -4.94 -8.89
N ILE A 290 -10.07 -5.32 -8.27
CA ILE A 290 -9.56 -4.71 -7.04
C ILE A 290 -9.12 -3.28 -7.28
N LEU A 291 -8.49 -2.96 -8.42
CA LEU A 291 -7.98 -1.61 -8.72
C LEU A 291 -9.03 -0.68 -9.34
N PHE A 292 -10.02 -1.21 -10.06
CA PHE A 292 -11.02 -0.41 -10.79
C PHE A 292 -12.47 -0.58 -10.33
N LYS A 293 -12.82 -1.61 -9.54
CA LYS A 293 -14.16 -1.79 -8.93
C LYS A 293 -14.18 -1.55 -7.41
N VAL A 294 -13.15 -0.91 -6.85
CA VAL A 294 -13.04 -0.54 -5.42
C VAL A 294 -14.36 -0.06 -4.82
N ASP A 295 -15.13 0.74 -5.56
CA ASP A 295 -16.21 1.54 -5.00
C ASP A 295 -17.64 1.01 -5.21
N ASP A 296 -17.80 -0.17 -5.83
CA ASP A 296 -19.12 -0.80 -5.98
C ASP A 296 -19.34 -1.93 -4.97
N ARG A 297 -18.41 -2.18 -4.04
CA ARG A 297 -18.63 -3.14 -2.95
C ARG A 297 -19.77 -2.63 -2.07
N PRO A 298 -20.92 -3.30 -2.02
CA PRO A 298 -21.97 -2.90 -1.10
C PRO A 298 -21.47 -3.02 0.35
N PRO A 299 -22.07 -2.28 1.31
CA PRO A 299 -21.56 -2.19 2.69
C PRO A 299 -21.33 -3.55 3.39
N ASP A 300 -22.03 -4.59 2.96
CA ASP A 300 -21.90 -5.98 3.41
C ASP A 300 -20.64 -6.71 2.88
N GLN A 301 -19.88 -6.08 1.97
CA GLN A 301 -18.62 -6.60 1.42
C GLN A 301 -17.38 -5.81 1.89
N LYS A 302 -17.56 -4.85 2.80
CA LYS A 302 -16.44 -4.11 3.42
C LYS A 302 -15.78 -4.95 4.52
N HIS A 303 -14.49 -4.69 4.73
CA HIS A 303 -13.73 -5.31 5.80
C HIS A 303 -14.20 -4.75 7.16
N LEU A 304 -14.58 -5.65 8.06
CA LEU A 304 -15.14 -5.25 9.36
C LEU A 304 -14.04 -5.06 10.40
N ILE A 305 -14.15 -3.97 11.16
CA ILE A 305 -13.29 -3.68 12.30
C ILE A 305 -14.15 -3.33 13.50
N TYR A 306 -13.92 -4.03 14.61
CA TYR A 306 -14.50 -3.72 15.91
C TYR A 306 -13.42 -3.16 16.83
N TYR A 307 -13.63 -1.93 17.29
CA TYR A 307 -12.68 -1.22 18.15
C TYR A 307 -13.31 -0.81 19.47
N PHE A 308 -12.97 -1.51 20.53
CA PHE A 308 -13.58 -1.36 21.85
C PHE A 308 -12.85 -0.33 22.70
N ALA A 309 -13.61 0.44 23.48
CA ALA A 309 -13.10 1.40 24.43
C ALA A 309 -12.38 0.72 25.61
N THR A 310 -12.87 -0.46 26.01
CA THR A 310 -12.41 -1.20 27.19
C THR A 310 -12.06 -2.64 26.82
N ARG A 311 -11.24 -3.27 27.65
CA ARG A 311 -10.90 -4.70 27.50
C ARG A 311 -12.10 -5.58 27.83
N GLU A 312 -12.93 -5.15 28.77
CA GLU A 312 -14.12 -5.85 29.24
C GLU A 312 -15.15 -5.99 28.12
N ASP A 313 -15.44 -4.91 27.37
CA ASP A 313 -16.35 -4.97 26.22
C ASP A 313 -15.83 -5.91 25.13
N TYR A 314 -14.52 -5.86 24.88
CA TYR A 314 -13.83 -6.71 23.91
C TYR A 314 -13.90 -8.20 24.27
N GLU A 315 -13.62 -8.54 25.52
CA GLU A 315 -13.73 -9.92 26.02
C GLU A 315 -15.19 -10.40 26.03
N ALA A 316 -16.14 -9.53 26.36
CA ALA A 316 -17.57 -9.84 26.33
C ALA A 316 -18.05 -10.14 24.90
N GLU A 317 -17.70 -9.30 23.92
CA GLU A 317 -18.05 -9.54 22.51
C GLU A 317 -17.39 -10.82 21.99
N ALA A 318 -16.10 -11.02 22.25
CA ALA A 318 -15.38 -12.22 21.84
C ALA A 318 -16.04 -13.48 22.41
N LYS A 319 -16.46 -13.45 23.68
CA LYS A 319 -17.20 -14.54 24.32
C LYS A 319 -18.57 -14.76 23.68
N ALA A 320 -19.31 -13.68 23.42
CA ALA A 320 -20.64 -13.75 22.82
C ALA A 320 -20.61 -14.36 21.40
N LYS A 321 -19.59 -14.03 20.62
CA LYS A 321 -19.44 -14.53 19.24
C LYS A 321 -18.75 -15.88 19.12
N HIS A 322 -17.76 -16.15 19.98
CA HIS A 322 -16.83 -17.27 19.80
C HIS A 322 -16.79 -18.24 20.99
N GLY A 323 -17.67 -18.09 21.99
CA GLY A 323 -17.86 -19.07 23.06
C GLY A 323 -16.81 -19.05 24.19
N GLY A 324 -15.94 -18.05 24.26
CA GLY A 324 -15.06 -17.78 25.41
C GLY A 324 -13.83 -18.69 25.58
N GLY A 325 -13.63 -19.67 24.69
CA GLY A 325 -12.46 -20.57 24.67
C GLY A 325 -11.34 -20.15 23.71
N MET A 326 -11.50 -19.02 23.02
CA MET A 326 -10.53 -18.54 22.03
C MET A 326 -9.18 -18.21 22.70
N PHE A 327 -8.07 -18.54 22.01
CA PHE A 327 -6.70 -18.24 22.47
C PHE A 327 -6.37 -18.75 23.89
N GLY A 328 -6.90 -19.92 24.29
CA GLY A 328 -6.63 -20.50 25.61
C GLY A 328 -7.10 -19.64 26.78
N GLY A 329 -8.09 -18.77 26.56
CA GLY A 329 -8.69 -17.91 27.59
C GLY A 329 -7.97 -16.58 27.85
N LYS A 330 -6.91 -16.26 27.09
CA LYS A 330 -6.25 -14.93 27.15
C LYS A 330 -6.23 -14.32 25.75
N LEU A 331 -7.12 -13.36 25.53
CA LEU A 331 -7.17 -12.66 24.24
C LEU A 331 -5.95 -11.74 24.05
N PRO A 332 -5.39 -11.68 22.83
CA PRO A 332 -4.40 -10.67 22.46
C PRO A 332 -5.01 -9.26 22.40
N ILE A 333 -4.18 -8.23 22.19
CA ILE A 333 -4.62 -6.83 22.05
C ILE A 333 -5.55 -6.63 20.85
N GLY A 334 -5.36 -7.44 19.81
CA GLY A 334 -6.33 -7.62 18.75
C GLY A 334 -6.16 -8.98 18.09
N TYR A 335 -7.19 -9.40 17.37
CA TYR A 335 -7.15 -10.60 16.53
C TYR A 335 -8.04 -10.43 15.30
N TYR A 336 -7.67 -11.12 14.22
CA TYR A 336 -8.56 -11.42 13.12
C TYR A 336 -9.10 -12.86 13.21
N THR A 337 -10.36 -13.05 12.81
CA THR A 337 -10.92 -14.39 12.63
C THR A 337 -11.79 -14.48 11.39
N THR A 338 -11.68 -15.61 10.68
CA THR A 338 -12.50 -15.92 9.51
C THR A 338 -13.94 -16.27 9.88
N ALA A 339 -14.21 -16.58 11.16
CA ALA A 339 -15.53 -16.97 11.64
C ALA A 339 -16.57 -15.84 11.52
N ASP A 340 -16.20 -14.62 11.92
CA ASP A 340 -17.04 -13.43 11.76
C ASP A 340 -16.46 -12.39 10.79
N ARG A 341 -15.33 -12.72 10.13
CA ARG A 341 -14.68 -11.91 9.09
C ARG A 341 -14.45 -10.47 9.56
N ALA A 342 -13.86 -10.36 10.75
CA ALA A 342 -13.62 -9.08 11.39
C ALA A 342 -12.29 -9.09 12.14
N CYS A 343 -11.63 -7.93 12.15
CA CYS A 343 -10.59 -7.64 13.13
C CYS A 343 -11.24 -7.05 14.38
N HIS A 344 -10.79 -7.50 15.54
CA HIS A 344 -11.23 -7.04 16.85
C HIS A 344 -10.04 -6.44 17.59
N PHE A 345 -10.20 -5.26 18.18
CA PHE A 345 -9.15 -4.55 18.93
C PHE A 345 -9.75 -3.84 20.13
N TYR A 346 -8.98 -3.62 21.19
CA TYR A 346 -9.38 -2.70 22.27
C TYR A 346 -8.33 -1.60 22.48
N TYR A 347 -8.77 -0.47 23.03
CA TYR A 347 -7.89 0.65 23.33
C TYR A 347 -6.98 0.36 24.52
N THR A 348 -5.67 0.47 24.31
CA THR A 348 -4.63 0.22 25.34
C THR A 348 -4.03 1.52 25.91
N GLY A 349 -4.68 2.67 25.68
CA GLY A 349 -4.15 3.98 26.07
C GLY A 349 -3.39 4.70 24.96
N LYS A 350 -3.13 4.03 23.83
CA LYS A 350 -2.59 4.62 22.60
C LYS A 350 -3.07 3.82 21.38
N PHE A 351 -2.97 4.42 20.20
CA PHE A 351 -3.23 3.72 18.95
C PHE A 351 -2.06 2.76 18.63
N ASP A 352 -2.34 1.46 18.52
CA ASP A 352 -1.33 0.46 18.16
C ASP A 352 -1.40 0.15 16.66
N LEU A 353 -0.63 0.91 15.87
CA LEU A 353 -0.49 0.67 14.43
C LEU A 353 0.08 -0.73 14.13
N SER A 354 0.94 -1.25 15.01
CA SER A 354 1.59 -2.55 14.79
C SER A 354 0.54 -3.65 14.77
N THR A 355 -0.31 -3.70 15.80
CA THR A 355 -1.39 -4.69 15.89
C THR A 355 -2.42 -4.53 14.77
N LEU A 356 -2.79 -3.29 14.41
CA LEU A 356 -3.67 -3.06 13.26
C LEU A 356 -3.08 -3.64 11.97
N TYR A 357 -1.80 -3.39 11.70
CA TYR A 357 -1.16 -3.83 10.47
C TYR A 357 -0.98 -5.34 10.44
N HIS A 358 -0.68 -5.95 11.59
CA HIS A 358 -0.60 -7.40 11.75
C HIS A 358 -1.93 -8.08 11.46
N GLU A 359 -2.98 -7.75 12.22
CA GLU A 359 -4.28 -8.41 12.08
C GLU A 359 -4.98 -8.04 10.77
N GLY A 360 -4.83 -6.80 10.31
CA GLY A 360 -5.36 -6.37 9.04
C GLY A 360 -4.66 -7.04 7.84
N ALA A 361 -3.41 -7.47 7.97
CA ALA A 361 -2.76 -8.31 6.95
C ALA A 361 -3.48 -9.65 6.80
N HIS A 362 -3.74 -10.33 7.92
CA HIS A 362 -4.49 -11.59 7.95
C HIS A 362 -5.88 -11.41 7.33
N GLN A 363 -6.57 -10.33 7.69
CA GLN A 363 -7.86 -9.97 7.12
C GLN A 363 -7.78 -9.80 5.59
N LEU A 364 -6.88 -8.95 5.11
CA LEU A 364 -6.81 -8.62 3.68
C LEU A 364 -6.46 -9.84 2.84
N PHE A 365 -5.55 -10.71 3.29
CA PHE A 365 -5.24 -11.94 2.57
C PHE A 365 -6.40 -12.94 2.54
N ALA A 366 -7.12 -13.10 3.66
CA ALA A 366 -8.22 -14.04 3.79
C ALA A 366 -9.50 -13.56 3.10
N GLU A 367 -9.75 -12.25 3.07
CA GLU A 367 -11.04 -11.70 2.63
C GLU A 367 -11.03 -11.18 1.21
N SER A 368 -9.88 -10.76 0.67
CA SER A 368 -9.80 -10.17 -0.67
C SER A 368 -9.94 -11.20 -1.80
N ARG A 369 -10.09 -12.48 -1.47
CA ARG A 369 -10.33 -13.57 -2.43
C ARG A 369 -11.42 -14.51 -1.94
N THR A 370 -12.35 -14.79 -2.83
CA THR A 370 -13.45 -15.75 -2.62
C THR A 370 -13.05 -17.21 -2.86
N ASP A 371 -11.87 -17.46 -3.47
CA ASP A 371 -11.39 -18.79 -3.85
C ASP A 371 -10.38 -19.39 -2.86
N VAL A 372 -10.14 -18.73 -1.72
CA VAL A 372 -9.31 -19.21 -0.62
C VAL A 372 -10.21 -19.48 0.60
N GLY A 373 -10.05 -20.65 1.20
CA GLY A 373 -11.03 -21.21 2.15
C GLY A 373 -10.76 -20.92 3.63
N GLY A 374 -9.75 -20.14 4.00
CA GLY A 374 -9.42 -19.91 5.42
C GLY A 374 -8.06 -19.26 5.69
N PHE A 375 -7.64 -19.34 6.95
CA PHE A 375 -6.34 -18.88 7.44
C PHE A 375 -5.26 -19.86 6.96
N GLY A 376 -4.38 -19.43 6.06
CA GLY A 376 -3.32 -20.29 5.49
C GLY A 376 -2.44 -20.91 6.58
N GLY A 377 -1.89 -22.10 6.32
CA GLY A 377 -0.85 -22.71 7.17
C GLY A 377 -1.30 -23.30 8.53
N ARG A 378 -2.61 -23.34 8.85
CA ARG A 378 -3.11 -23.99 10.08
C ARG A 378 -3.17 -25.52 9.99
N ASP A 379 -3.49 -26.07 8.82
CA ASP A 379 -3.74 -27.52 8.66
C ASP A 379 -2.46 -28.28 8.21
N GLY A 380 -1.56 -28.53 9.16
CA GLY A 380 -0.60 -29.64 9.14
C GLY A 380 0.52 -29.67 8.08
N GLY A 381 0.60 -28.72 7.14
CA GLY A 381 1.49 -28.79 5.97
C GLY A 381 2.67 -27.82 5.90
N GLY A 382 2.95 -27.04 6.95
CA GLY A 382 3.90 -25.92 6.90
C GLY A 382 3.27 -24.62 6.37
N GLY A 383 4.06 -23.55 6.28
CA GLY A 383 3.60 -22.23 5.81
C GLY A 383 3.10 -21.26 6.88
N TYR A 384 3.05 -21.66 8.15
CA TYR A 384 2.74 -20.76 9.26
C TYR A 384 3.72 -19.58 9.33
N TRP A 385 5.01 -19.83 9.08
CA TRP A 385 6.04 -18.80 8.98
C TRP A 385 5.74 -17.73 7.90
N VAL A 386 5.07 -18.11 6.79
CA VAL A 386 4.70 -17.16 5.74
C VAL A 386 3.60 -16.24 6.26
N VAL A 387 2.55 -16.82 6.85
CA VAL A 387 1.38 -16.08 7.32
C VAL A 387 1.75 -15.11 8.43
N GLU A 388 2.50 -15.55 9.44
CA GLU A 388 2.95 -14.66 10.51
C GLU A 388 4.09 -13.72 10.04
N GLY A 389 4.99 -14.21 9.19
CA GLY A 389 6.11 -13.41 8.68
C GLY A 389 5.65 -12.21 7.85
N ILE A 390 4.64 -12.35 6.98
CA ILE A 390 4.11 -11.24 6.19
C ILE A 390 3.34 -10.23 7.05
N ALA A 391 2.61 -10.70 8.07
CA ALA A 391 1.93 -9.83 9.03
C ALA A 391 2.93 -9.00 9.84
N CYS A 392 3.96 -9.65 10.42
CA CYS A 392 5.04 -8.97 11.12
C CYS A 392 5.89 -8.08 10.21
N TYR A 393 6.06 -8.43 8.93
CA TYR A 393 6.72 -7.55 7.97
C TYR A 393 5.93 -6.26 7.73
N LEU A 394 4.60 -6.31 7.68
CA LEU A 394 3.77 -5.11 7.56
C LEU A 394 3.81 -4.22 8.81
N GLU A 395 4.02 -4.79 10.01
CA GLU A 395 4.27 -4.01 11.25
C GLU A 395 5.46 -3.03 11.12
N THR A 396 6.40 -3.33 10.23
CA THR A 396 7.58 -2.50 9.99
C THR A 396 7.26 -1.21 9.22
N CYS A 397 6.02 -1.04 8.77
CA CYS A 397 5.61 0.12 7.98
C CYS A 397 5.84 1.43 8.74
N ARG A 398 6.39 2.40 8.01
CA ARG A 398 6.57 3.77 8.47
C ARG A 398 6.14 4.73 7.39
N ARG A 399 5.30 5.69 7.76
CA ARG A 399 4.98 6.84 6.93
C ARG A 399 6.10 7.88 7.07
N GLN A 400 6.63 8.32 5.94
CA GLN A 400 7.65 9.37 5.82
C GLN A 400 6.98 10.75 5.82
N GLU A 401 7.76 11.81 6.09
CA GLU A 401 7.26 13.19 6.10
C GLU A 401 6.66 13.63 4.75
N ASP A 402 7.19 13.08 3.65
CA ASP A 402 6.69 13.32 2.29
C ASP A 402 5.45 12.49 1.92
N GLY A 403 4.91 11.74 2.87
CA GLY A 403 3.72 10.91 2.69
C GLY A 403 3.98 9.54 2.06
N ARG A 404 5.23 9.18 1.72
CA ARG A 404 5.57 7.82 1.28
C ARG A 404 5.54 6.83 2.43
N PHE A 405 5.40 5.55 2.10
CA PHE A 405 5.51 4.46 3.05
C PHE A 405 6.79 3.67 2.79
N THR A 406 7.47 3.26 3.86
CA THR A 406 8.64 2.37 3.81
C THR A 406 8.35 1.13 4.64
N LEU A 407 8.85 -0.03 4.18
CA LEU A 407 8.78 -1.31 4.87
C LEU A 407 10.19 -1.88 5.02
N GLY A 408 10.40 -2.64 6.10
CA GLY A 408 11.60 -3.43 6.28
C GLY A 408 12.81 -2.69 6.82
N ASP A 409 12.63 -1.56 7.50
CA ASP A 409 13.76 -0.83 8.13
C ASP A 409 14.52 -1.76 9.10
N PRO A 410 15.82 -2.01 8.88
CA PRO A 410 16.63 -2.90 9.72
C PRO A 410 16.67 -2.49 11.20
N ARG A 411 16.36 -1.23 11.52
CA ARG A 411 16.30 -0.71 12.90
C ARG A 411 15.02 -1.11 13.64
N ASN A 412 14.03 -1.70 12.96
CA ASN A 412 12.86 -2.27 13.62
C ASN A 412 13.27 -3.30 14.68
N GLY A 413 12.56 -3.36 15.81
CA GLY A 413 12.91 -4.25 16.93
C GLY A 413 12.99 -5.73 16.55
N ARG A 414 12.01 -6.23 15.78
CA ARG A 414 11.96 -7.63 15.31
C ARG A 414 13.12 -7.95 14.39
N ILE A 415 13.36 -7.08 13.39
CA ILE A 415 14.45 -7.25 12.43
C ILE A 415 15.81 -7.20 13.14
N ARG A 416 16.02 -6.24 14.06
CA ARG A 416 17.26 -6.18 14.86
C ARG A 416 17.46 -7.44 15.69
N HIS A 417 16.40 -8.00 16.27
CA HIS A 417 16.51 -9.24 17.02
C HIS A 417 16.92 -10.41 16.11
N ALA A 418 16.27 -10.54 14.94
CA ALA A 418 16.63 -11.57 13.95
C ALA A 418 18.07 -11.42 13.41
N ILE A 419 18.54 -10.20 13.16
CA ILE A 419 19.96 -9.92 12.80
C ILE A 419 20.89 -10.49 13.89
N ARG A 420 20.61 -10.22 15.17
CA ARG A 420 21.43 -10.76 16.28
C ARG A 420 21.40 -12.29 16.34
N LEU A 421 20.23 -12.91 16.16
CA LEU A 421 20.11 -14.37 16.11
C LEU A 421 21.03 -14.96 15.03
N VAL A 422 21.06 -14.37 13.84
CA VAL A 422 21.92 -14.80 12.73
C VAL A 422 23.41 -14.55 13.00
N GLN A 423 23.76 -13.39 13.57
CA GLN A 423 25.15 -13.07 13.93
C GLN A 423 25.71 -14.01 14.99
N GLU A 424 24.88 -14.42 15.95
CA GLU A 424 25.24 -15.34 17.03
C GLU A 424 25.15 -16.82 16.63
N GLY A 425 24.67 -17.15 15.43
CA GLY A 425 24.47 -18.52 14.97
C GLY A 425 23.35 -19.26 15.71
N LYS A 426 22.39 -18.52 16.27
CA LYS A 426 21.27 -19.03 17.07
C LYS A 426 19.94 -19.11 16.30
N GLN A 427 19.94 -18.71 15.04
CA GLN A 427 18.76 -18.85 14.17
C GLN A 427 18.41 -20.34 13.97
N GLU A 428 17.12 -20.63 13.86
CA GLU A 428 16.62 -21.96 13.50
C GLU A 428 16.97 -22.25 12.03
N PRO A 429 17.43 -23.46 11.63
CA PRO A 429 17.62 -23.77 10.22
C PRO A 429 16.31 -23.60 9.44
N LEU A 430 16.36 -23.02 8.23
CA LEU A 430 15.15 -22.68 7.46
C LEU A 430 14.27 -23.91 7.22
N ARG A 431 14.89 -25.07 6.95
CA ARG A 431 14.14 -26.33 6.77
C ARG A 431 13.30 -26.70 7.99
N LYS A 432 13.79 -26.43 9.20
CA LYS A 432 13.06 -26.71 10.45
C LYS A 432 11.99 -25.65 10.71
N LEU A 433 12.33 -24.36 10.63
CA LEU A 433 11.36 -23.27 10.80
C LEU A 433 10.16 -23.42 9.85
N MET A 434 10.43 -23.68 8.56
CA MET A 434 9.38 -23.73 7.53
C MET A 434 8.49 -24.98 7.62
N ALA A 435 8.94 -26.02 8.33
CA ALA A 435 8.17 -27.23 8.57
C ALA A 435 7.24 -27.13 9.79
N MET A 436 7.36 -26.08 10.62
CA MET A 436 6.52 -25.90 11.80
C MET A 436 5.07 -25.59 11.40
N ASN A 437 4.13 -26.31 12.01
CA ASN A 437 2.74 -25.90 12.09
C ASN A 437 2.56 -24.88 13.24
N GLN A 438 1.34 -24.39 13.45
CA GLN A 438 1.07 -23.41 14.51
C GLN A 438 1.54 -23.89 15.89
N ASP A 439 1.20 -25.13 16.28
CA ASP A 439 1.57 -25.65 17.61
C ASP A 439 3.09 -25.72 17.80
N ALA A 440 3.81 -26.27 16.83
CA ALA A 440 5.27 -26.36 16.88
C ALA A 440 5.94 -24.98 16.85
N PHE A 441 5.37 -24.01 16.12
CA PHE A 441 5.86 -22.64 16.05
C PHE A 441 5.65 -21.89 17.37
N MET A 442 4.54 -22.16 18.07
CA MET A 442 4.23 -21.56 19.36
C MET A 442 4.95 -22.26 20.52
N GLN A 443 5.41 -23.50 20.32
CA GLN A 443 6.30 -24.19 21.25
C GLN A 443 7.74 -23.66 21.11
N GLY A 444 8.43 -23.49 22.24
CA GLY A 444 9.80 -22.96 22.26
C GLY A 444 9.85 -21.44 22.32
N ASP A 445 10.85 -20.83 21.67
CA ASP A 445 10.99 -19.37 21.60
C ASP A 445 10.17 -18.81 20.43
N ALA A 446 8.85 -18.72 20.65
CA ALA A 446 7.92 -18.21 19.65
C ALA A 446 8.34 -16.81 19.16
N LEU A 447 8.86 -15.96 20.04
CA LEU A 447 9.32 -14.62 19.65
C LEU A 447 10.45 -14.70 18.62
N ALA A 448 11.44 -15.56 18.84
CA ALA A 448 12.49 -15.81 17.86
C ALA A 448 11.93 -16.34 16.53
N HIS A 449 10.92 -17.22 16.56
CA HIS A 449 10.29 -17.72 15.33
C HIS A 449 9.56 -16.61 14.54
N TYR A 450 8.81 -15.73 15.21
CA TYR A 450 8.17 -14.55 14.58
C TYR A 450 9.22 -13.62 13.95
N ASP A 451 10.26 -13.29 14.72
CA ASP A 451 11.28 -12.33 14.29
C ASP A 451 12.12 -12.89 13.13
N GLN A 452 12.48 -14.18 13.19
CA GLN A 452 13.18 -14.86 12.10
C GLN A 452 12.29 -14.96 10.84
N SER A 453 11.00 -15.29 10.99
CA SER A 453 10.07 -15.33 9.85
C SER A 453 9.93 -13.96 9.19
N THR A 454 9.88 -12.90 9.99
CA THR A 454 9.89 -11.51 9.50
C THR A 454 11.15 -11.21 8.69
N ALA A 455 12.31 -11.66 9.16
CA ALA A 455 13.59 -11.49 8.47
C ALA A 455 13.70 -12.29 7.16
N VAL A 456 13.11 -13.49 7.10
CA VAL A 456 13.03 -14.25 5.83
C VAL A 456 12.16 -13.50 4.83
N VAL A 457 10.98 -13.00 5.25
CA VAL A 457 10.12 -12.17 4.40
C VAL A 457 10.84 -10.91 3.93
N LEU A 458 11.58 -10.23 4.82
CA LEU A 458 12.39 -9.06 4.47
C LEU A 458 13.38 -9.38 3.34
N PHE A 459 14.12 -10.49 3.45
CA PHE A 459 15.05 -10.94 2.41
C PHE A 459 14.34 -11.25 1.09
N LEU A 460 13.20 -11.93 1.12
CA LEU A 460 12.44 -12.24 -0.10
C LEU A 460 11.86 -10.99 -0.77
N MET A 461 11.53 -9.96 0.03
CA MET A 461 10.95 -8.71 -0.47
C MET A 461 12.00 -7.68 -0.92
N HIS A 462 13.23 -7.70 -0.39
CA HIS A 462 14.25 -6.66 -0.62
C HIS A 462 15.63 -7.19 -0.99
N GLY A 463 15.97 -8.42 -0.60
CA GLY A 463 17.24 -9.04 -0.91
C GLY A 463 17.46 -9.13 -2.42
N ARG A 464 18.72 -8.98 -2.84
CA ARG A 464 19.10 -8.97 -4.26
C ARG A 464 18.27 -7.96 -5.07
N GLU A 465 18.13 -6.75 -4.56
CA GLU A 465 17.34 -5.66 -5.17
C GLU A 465 15.82 -5.96 -5.28
N ALA A 466 15.32 -6.94 -4.52
CA ALA A 466 13.98 -7.54 -4.58
C ALA A 466 13.75 -8.51 -5.74
N ARG A 467 14.81 -9.14 -6.26
CA ARG A 467 14.70 -10.20 -7.28
C ARG A 467 13.67 -11.28 -6.93
N TYR A 468 13.57 -11.67 -5.67
CA TYR A 468 12.72 -12.77 -5.22
C TYR A 468 11.26 -12.39 -4.97
N ARG A 469 10.91 -11.12 -5.06
CA ARG A 469 9.62 -10.63 -4.60
C ARG A 469 8.42 -11.23 -5.32
N GLU A 470 8.41 -11.21 -6.65
CA GLU A 470 7.25 -11.72 -7.42
C GLU A 470 7.06 -13.23 -7.23
N ASP A 471 8.15 -13.99 -7.08
CA ASP A 471 8.08 -15.43 -6.83
C ASP A 471 7.65 -15.73 -5.38
N PHE A 472 8.06 -14.91 -4.41
CA PHE A 472 7.57 -15.00 -3.05
C PHE A 472 6.08 -14.69 -2.95
N VAL A 473 5.60 -13.65 -3.63
CA VAL A 473 4.17 -13.31 -3.68
C VAL A 473 3.32 -14.47 -4.23
N ARG A 474 3.87 -15.27 -5.15
CA ARG A 474 3.23 -16.51 -5.62
C ARG A 474 3.26 -17.64 -4.59
N LEU A 475 4.37 -17.79 -3.85
CA LEU A 475 4.41 -18.74 -2.72
C LEU A 475 3.30 -18.42 -1.70
N ILE A 476 2.99 -17.15 -1.47
CA ILE A 476 1.86 -16.75 -0.62
C ILE A 476 0.55 -17.33 -1.17
N ASP A 477 0.26 -17.24 -2.48
CA ASP A 477 -0.92 -17.89 -3.08
C ASP A 477 -0.95 -19.40 -2.80
N GLN A 478 0.18 -20.09 -2.95
CA GLN A 478 0.26 -21.53 -2.68
C GLN A 478 -0.02 -21.84 -1.21
N VAL A 479 0.49 -21.05 -0.25
CA VAL A 479 0.23 -21.24 1.18
C VAL A 479 -1.25 -21.05 1.51
N TYR A 480 -1.90 -20.01 0.98
CA TYR A 480 -3.33 -19.75 1.23
C TYR A 480 -4.26 -20.76 0.53
N ARG A 481 -3.74 -21.54 -0.43
CA ARG A 481 -4.41 -22.70 -1.03
C ARG A 481 -4.10 -24.03 -0.33
N GLY A 482 -3.28 -24.01 0.73
CA GLY A 482 -2.85 -25.22 1.45
C GLY A 482 -1.84 -26.08 0.68
N LYS A 483 -1.08 -25.51 -0.25
CA LYS A 483 -0.16 -26.23 -1.16
C LYS A 483 1.29 -25.72 -1.15
N GLY A 484 1.76 -25.13 -0.06
CA GLY A 484 3.11 -24.55 -0.02
C GLY A 484 3.65 -24.32 1.39
N GLY A 485 4.72 -23.53 1.48
CA GLY A 485 5.28 -23.08 2.76
C GLY A 485 6.45 -23.91 3.29
N SER A 486 6.80 -25.03 2.66
CA SER A 486 8.06 -25.74 2.94
C SER A 486 9.25 -25.09 2.24
N LEU A 487 10.47 -25.41 2.68
CA LEU A 487 11.69 -24.95 2.01
C LEU A 487 11.77 -25.46 0.56
N ASP A 488 11.27 -26.65 0.28
CA ASP A 488 11.28 -27.21 -1.08
C ASP A 488 10.25 -26.50 -1.99
N ALA A 489 9.11 -26.08 -1.44
CA ALA A 489 8.14 -25.25 -2.16
C ALA A 489 8.70 -23.85 -2.47
N LEU A 490 9.38 -23.23 -1.50
CA LEU A 490 10.09 -21.96 -1.72
C LEU A 490 11.18 -22.12 -2.79
N ALA A 491 12.01 -23.15 -2.69
CA ALA A 491 13.04 -23.47 -3.68
C ALA A 491 12.48 -23.64 -5.09
N ALA A 492 11.35 -24.34 -5.23
CA ALA A 492 10.66 -24.51 -6.49
C ALA A 492 10.09 -23.19 -7.06
N CYS A 493 9.61 -22.30 -6.20
CA CYS A 493 9.12 -20.97 -6.61
C CYS A 493 10.26 -20.08 -7.09
N LEU A 494 11.37 -20.01 -6.34
CA LEU A 494 12.50 -19.15 -6.66
C LEU A 494 13.37 -19.71 -7.80
N GLY A 495 13.34 -21.02 -8.03
CA GLY A 495 14.26 -21.70 -8.94
C GLY A 495 15.68 -21.79 -8.37
N VAL A 496 15.82 -21.78 -7.04
CA VAL A 496 17.10 -21.78 -6.32
C VAL A 496 17.08 -22.92 -5.29
N PRO A 497 18.15 -23.73 -5.17
CA PRO A 497 18.26 -24.76 -4.14
C PRO A 497 18.08 -24.20 -2.71
N GLY A 498 17.41 -24.96 -1.84
CA GLY A 498 17.07 -24.49 -0.49
C GLY A 498 18.28 -24.14 0.39
N ASP A 499 19.38 -24.88 0.25
CA ASP A 499 20.66 -24.61 0.92
C ASP A 499 21.31 -23.31 0.42
N GLN A 500 21.18 -23.01 -0.88
CA GLN A 500 21.61 -21.73 -1.43
C GLN A 500 20.71 -20.58 -0.94
N ILE A 501 19.40 -20.78 -0.82
CA ILE A 501 18.49 -19.77 -0.26
C ILE A 501 18.87 -19.42 1.18
N GLU A 502 19.11 -20.43 2.01
CA GLU A 502 19.56 -20.24 3.40
C GLU A 502 20.93 -19.55 3.44
N LYS A 503 21.84 -19.99 2.56
CA LYS A 503 23.06 -19.30 2.09
C LYS A 503 22.90 -17.78 2.05
N GLU A 504 22.17 -17.36 1.02
CA GLU A 504 22.00 -15.97 0.63
C GLU A 504 21.22 -15.18 1.69
N TRP A 505 20.25 -15.79 2.36
CA TRP A 505 19.52 -15.16 3.45
C TRP A 505 20.45 -14.81 4.63
N ILE A 506 21.27 -15.76 5.08
CA ILE A 506 22.24 -15.51 6.17
C ILE A 506 23.23 -14.41 5.78
N GLU A 507 23.75 -14.44 4.55
CA GLU A 507 24.66 -13.40 4.04
C GLU A 507 23.99 -12.03 4.00
N TYR A 508 22.75 -11.95 3.53
CA TYR A 508 21.96 -10.72 3.52
C TYR A 508 21.77 -10.17 4.93
N MET A 509 21.36 -11.03 5.89
CA MET A 509 21.14 -10.61 7.27
C MET A 509 22.41 -10.15 7.99
N LYS A 510 23.58 -10.67 7.61
CA LYS A 510 24.88 -10.23 8.14
C LYS A 510 25.36 -8.90 7.54
N ALA A 511 24.84 -8.53 6.36
CA ALA A 511 25.20 -7.30 5.66
C ALA A 511 24.33 -6.09 6.06
N LEU A 512 23.17 -6.34 6.71
CA LEU A 512 22.34 -5.32 7.37
C LEU A 512 22.97 -4.87 8.69
#